data_AF-A0AAD1WGH2-F1
#
_entry.id   AF-A0AAD1WGH2-F1
#
_cell.length_a   1.000
_cell.length_b   1.000
_cell.length_c   1.000
_cell.angle_alpha   90.00
_cell.angle_beta   90.00
_cell.angle_gamma   90.00
#
_symmetry.space_group_name_H-M   'P 1'
#
loop_
_entity.id
_entity.type
_entity.pdbx_description
1 polymer ?
#
loop_
_entity_poly.entity_id
_entity_poly.type
_entity_poly.pdbx_seq_one_letter_code
_entity_poly.pdbx_strand_id
1 'polypeptide(L)'
;MGMYRKPVTGMWDYLCEKGDDGFPVQKEDCLYVGDAAGRSANWAPDRKKKDFSCSDRLFALNIGLKFSTPEEFFLGWKTAPFHLPNFDPRTLDPNAPLHDPAASLISPPTEVAVTVGFPAVGKSKFVKDYLVPKGYVCVNRDTLGTWQKCVASCEEALRNGKSVVVDNTNPDLESRS
;
A
#
# COMPACT_ATOMS: atom_id res chain seq x y z
N MET A 1 -4.38 2.54 9.25
CA MET A 1 -5.38 1.47 9.47
C MET A 1 -4.83 0.52 10.53
N GLY A 2 -5.66 -0.02 11.41
CA GLY A 2 -5.20 -0.88 12.51
C GLY A 2 -5.11 -2.36 12.11
N MET A 3 -4.24 -3.10 12.79
CA MET A 3 -4.02 -4.55 12.61
C MET A 3 -5.29 -5.39 12.76
N TYR A 4 -6.24 -4.95 13.58
CA TYR A 4 -7.51 -5.64 13.84
C TYR A 4 -8.66 -5.20 12.94
N ARG A 5 -8.43 -4.27 12.00
CA ARG A 5 -9.48 -3.79 11.09
C ARG A 5 -9.49 -4.64 9.82
N LYS A 6 -10.62 -5.27 9.51
CA LYS A 6 -10.86 -5.94 8.23
C LYS A 6 -10.51 -5.02 7.05
N PRO A 7 -9.80 -5.50 6.03
CA PRO A 7 -9.54 -6.91 5.72
C PRO A 7 -8.26 -7.51 6.34
N VAL A 8 -7.55 -6.80 7.23
CA VAL A 8 -6.36 -7.35 7.90
C VAL A 8 -6.75 -8.50 8.84
N THR A 9 -5.89 -9.51 8.94
CA THR A 9 -6.17 -10.80 9.61
C THR A 9 -6.01 -10.78 11.12
N GLY A 10 -5.62 -9.65 11.74
CA GLY A 10 -5.20 -9.64 13.14
C GLY A 10 -6.25 -10.16 14.14
N MET A 11 -7.54 -10.02 13.86
CA MET A 11 -8.59 -10.63 14.71
C MET A 11 -8.62 -12.16 14.62
N TRP A 12 -8.37 -12.72 13.42
CA TRP A 12 -8.27 -14.16 13.22
C TRP A 12 -7.00 -14.71 13.84
N ASP A 13 -5.88 -14.01 13.67
CA ASP A 13 -4.59 -14.40 14.25
C ASP A 13 -4.71 -14.45 15.78
N TYR A 14 -5.34 -13.43 16.39
CA TYR A 14 -5.63 -13.41 17.82
C TYR A 14 -6.53 -14.57 18.26
N LEU A 15 -7.58 -14.91 17.51
CA LEU A 15 -8.44 -16.05 17.81
C LEU A 15 -7.64 -17.36 17.84
N CYS A 16 -6.78 -17.58 16.83
CA CYS A 16 -5.97 -18.79 16.76
C CYS A 16 -4.89 -18.86 17.85
N GLU A 17 -4.33 -17.72 18.26
CA GLU A 17 -3.24 -17.69 19.25
C GLU A 17 -3.72 -17.66 20.71
N LYS A 18 -4.91 -17.11 20.97
CA LYS A 18 -5.37 -16.77 22.33
C LYS A 18 -6.79 -17.24 22.65
N GLY A 19 -7.61 -17.52 21.65
CA GLY A 19 -9.04 -17.80 21.83
C GLY A 19 -9.42 -19.25 21.58
N ASP A 20 -8.45 -20.13 21.40
CA ASP A 20 -8.69 -21.51 21.01
C ASP A 20 -8.89 -22.46 22.21
N ASP A 21 -8.67 -21.98 23.45
CA ASP A 21 -8.74 -22.76 24.70
C ASP A 21 -8.01 -24.12 24.62
N GLY A 22 -6.94 -24.19 23.80
CA GLY A 22 -6.17 -25.41 23.54
C GLY A 22 -6.71 -26.30 22.42
N PHE A 23 -7.72 -25.88 21.67
CA PHE A 23 -8.30 -26.58 20.52
C PHE A 23 -7.89 -25.89 19.20
N PRO A 24 -6.89 -26.42 18.47
CA PRO A 24 -6.36 -25.76 17.29
C PRO A 24 -7.45 -25.62 16.21
N VAL A 25 -7.67 -24.38 15.77
CA VAL A 25 -8.65 -24.04 14.72
C VAL A 25 -8.22 -24.65 13.39
N GLN A 26 -9.00 -25.61 12.89
CA GLN A 26 -8.78 -26.21 11.56
C GLN A 26 -9.42 -25.31 10.49
N LYS A 27 -8.56 -24.58 9.77
CA LYS A 27 -8.98 -23.56 8.80
C LYS A 27 -9.85 -24.14 7.67
N GLU A 28 -9.57 -25.36 7.25
CA GLU A 28 -10.25 -26.06 6.16
C GLU A 28 -11.73 -26.36 6.47
N ASP A 29 -12.03 -26.48 7.77
CA ASP A 29 -13.37 -26.70 8.33
C ASP A 29 -14.08 -25.38 8.68
N CYS A 30 -13.40 -24.25 8.54
CA CYS A 30 -13.93 -22.94 8.84
C CYS A 30 -14.55 -22.25 7.61
N LEU A 31 -15.55 -21.42 7.88
CA LEU A 31 -16.24 -20.56 6.92
C LEU A 31 -16.37 -19.16 7.52
N TYR A 32 -16.20 -18.12 6.71
CA TYR A 32 -16.54 -16.75 7.09
C TYR A 32 -17.79 -16.28 6.35
N VAL A 33 -18.78 -15.78 7.10
CA VAL A 33 -20.03 -15.24 6.56
C VAL A 33 -20.11 -13.75 6.84
N GLY A 34 -20.31 -12.92 5.81
CA GLY A 34 -20.36 -11.47 5.96
C GLY A 34 -21.01 -10.74 4.77
N ASP A 35 -21.58 -9.57 5.02
CA ASP A 35 -22.35 -8.79 4.05
C ASP A 35 -21.50 -7.81 3.24
N ALA A 36 -20.33 -7.39 3.76
CA ALA A 36 -19.39 -6.53 3.05
C ALA A 36 -18.60 -7.32 2.00
N ALA A 37 -19.31 -7.77 0.98
CA ALA A 37 -18.87 -8.75 0.01
C ALA A 37 -18.55 -8.16 -1.38
N GLY A 38 -18.60 -6.84 -1.52
CA GLY A 38 -18.31 -6.15 -2.78
C GLY A 38 -19.31 -6.45 -3.90
N ARG A 39 -20.54 -6.83 -3.57
CA ARG A 39 -21.58 -7.16 -4.56
C ARG A 39 -21.97 -5.94 -5.39
N SER A 40 -22.22 -6.17 -6.68
CA SER A 40 -22.64 -5.14 -7.63
C SER A 40 -24.06 -4.64 -7.34
N ALA A 41 -24.42 -3.46 -7.85
CA ALA A 41 -25.77 -2.94 -7.70
C ALA A 41 -26.83 -3.90 -8.29
N ASN A 42 -28.02 -3.94 -7.69
CA ASN A 42 -29.13 -4.82 -8.10
C ASN A 42 -28.83 -6.32 -7.92
N TRP A 43 -27.99 -6.67 -6.94
CA TRP A 43 -27.72 -8.08 -6.62
C TRP A 43 -28.93 -8.81 -6.01
N ALA A 44 -29.93 -8.07 -5.51
CA ALA A 44 -31.23 -8.57 -5.04
C ALA A 44 -32.37 -7.59 -5.38
N PRO A 45 -33.64 -8.04 -5.41
CA PRO A 45 -34.79 -7.21 -5.83
C PRO A 45 -34.94 -5.89 -5.06
N ASP A 46 -34.62 -5.88 -3.76
CA ASP A 46 -34.70 -4.72 -2.86
C ASP A 46 -33.36 -3.96 -2.75
N ARG A 47 -32.29 -4.45 -3.38
CA ARG A 47 -30.91 -3.94 -3.21
C ARG A 47 -30.41 -3.22 -4.46
N LYS A 48 -30.85 -1.97 -4.62
CA LYS A 48 -30.46 -1.12 -5.77
C LYS A 48 -29.02 -0.60 -5.73
N LYS A 49 -28.39 -0.58 -4.56
CA LYS A 49 -27.01 -0.11 -4.39
C LYS A 49 -26.05 -1.29 -4.33
N LYS A 50 -24.82 -1.08 -4.80
CA LYS A 50 -23.71 -2.00 -4.52
C LYS A 50 -23.41 -2.05 -3.03
N ASP A 51 -22.71 -3.09 -2.59
CA ASP A 51 -22.20 -3.13 -1.22
C ASP A 51 -21.27 -1.95 -0.95
N PHE A 52 -21.33 -1.41 0.26
CA PHE A 52 -20.48 -0.28 0.68
C PHE A 52 -19.00 -0.66 0.73
N SER A 53 -18.70 -1.94 0.99
CA SER A 53 -17.34 -2.44 1.14
C SER A 53 -17.22 -3.90 0.67
N CYS A 54 -15.97 -4.34 0.51
CA CYS A 54 -15.58 -5.71 0.23
C CYS A 54 -14.76 -6.31 1.39
N SER A 55 -14.79 -5.69 2.58
CA SER A 55 -13.90 -6.03 3.69
C SER A 55 -14.04 -7.45 4.21
N ASP A 56 -15.25 -8.04 4.18
CA ASP A 56 -15.50 -9.38 4.71
C ASP A 56 -14.98 -10.45 3.78
N ARG A 57 -15.26 -10.29 2.49
CA ARG A 57 -14.73 -11.16 1.45
C ARG A 57 -13.20 -11.11 1.40
N LEU A 58 -12.62 -9.90 1.50
CA LEU A 58 -11.17 -9.72 1.49
C LEU A 58 -10.51 -10.24 2.79
N PHE A 59 -11.18 -10.13 3.94
CA PHE A 59 -10.71 -10.75 5.18
C PHE A 59 -10.62 -12.27 5.05
N ALA A 60 -11.70 -12.91 4.57
CA ALA A 60 -11.70 -14.35 4.30
C ALA A 60 -10.62 -14.74 3.27
N LEU A 61 -10.46 -13.93 2.22
CA LEU A 61 -9.44 -14.13 1.19
C LEU A 61 -8.01 -14.09 1.75
N ASN A 62 -7.71 -13.13 2.63
CA ASN A 62 -6.39 -12.99 3.23
C ASN A 62 -6.01 -14.16 4.15
N ILE A 63 -7.00 -14.75 4.83
CA ILE A 63 -6.79 -15.93 5.69
C ILE A 63 -6.75 -17.22 4.85
N GLY A 64 -7.48 -17.24 3.73
CA GLY A 64 -7.74 -18.44 2.93
C GLY A 64 -8.94 -19.24 3.44
N LEU A 65 -9.95 -18.56 3.99
CA LEU A 65 -11.22 -19.17 4.42
C LEU A 65 -12.19 -19.28 3.23
N LYS A 66 -13.07 -20.29 3.29
CA LYS A 66 -14.30 -20.28 2.50
C LYS A 66 -15.11 -19.03 2.87
N PHE A 67 -15.79 -18.43 1.91
CA PHE A 67 -16.60 -17.24 2.12
C PHE A 67 -18.01 -17.41 1.57
N SER A 68 -19.00 -16.92 2.30
CA SER A 68 -20.38 -16.80 1.82
C SER A 68 -21.02 -15.51 2.29
N THR A 69 -21.96 -14.98 1.53
CA THR A 69 -22.85 -13.91 2.02
C THR A 69 -23.94 -14.48 2.93
N PRO A 70 -24.61 -13.65 3.76
CA PRO A 70 -25.72 -14.13 4.59
C PRO A 70 -26.83 -14.80 3.76
N GLU A 71 -27.14 -14.25 2.59
CA GLU A 71 -28.18 -14.79 1.72
C GLU A 71 -27.76 -16.12 1.08
N GLU A 72 -26.49 -16.25 0.67
CA GLU A 72 -25.94 -17.52 0.17
C GLU A 72 -25.97 -18.60 1.26
N PHE A 73 -25.53 -18.27 2.47
CA PHE A 73 -25.35 -19.26 3.54
C PHE A 73 -26.67 -19.65 4.23
N PHE A 74 -27.47 -18.66 4.64
CA PHE A 74 -28.68 -18.92 5.45
C PHE A 74 -29.93 -19.16 4.61
N LEU A 75 -30.01 -18.57 3.40
CA LEU A 75 -31.20 -18.65 2.55
C LEU A 75 -30.99 -19.56 1.32
N GLY A 76 -29.78 -20.09 1.12
CA GLY A 76 -29.44 -20.94 -0.03
C GLY A 76 -29.52 -20.19 -1.36
N TRP A 77 -29.36 -18.86 -1.35
CA TRP A 77 -29.38 -18.08 -2.59
C TRP A 77 -28.15 -18.37 -3.44
N LYS A 78 -28.29 -18.13 -4.75
CA LYS A 78 -27.15 -18.19 -5.67
C LYS A 78 -26.19 -17.04 -5.39
N THR A 79 -24.91 -17.29 -5.65
CA THR A 79 -23.86 -16.27 -5.50
C THR A 79 -24.15 -15.04 -6.34
N ALA A 80 -24.12 -13.88 -5.70
CA ALA A 80 -24.27 -12.59 -6.37
C ALA A 80 -22.97 -12.17 -7.08
N PRO A 81 -23.04 -11.48 -8.23
CA PRO A 81 -21.87 -10.86 -8.84
C PRO A 81 -21.19 -9.87 -7.90
N PHE A 82 -19.85 -9.91 -7.84
CA PHE A 82 -19.03 -9.03 -7.01
C PHE A 82 -17.75 -8.61 -7.75
N HIS A 83 -17.12 -7.54 -7.27
CA HIS A 83 -15.83 -7.08 -7.78
C HIS A 83 -14.82 -6.95 -6.65
N LEU A 84 -13.60 -7.47 -6.87
CA LEU A 84 -12.46 -7.20 -6.00
C LEU A 84 -11.85 -5.83 -6.36
N PRO A 85 -11.04 -5.23 -5.47
CA PRO A 85 -10.29 -4.02 -5.79
C PRO A 85 -9.41 -4.21 -7.02
N ASN A 86 -9.22 -3.14 -7.81
CA ASN A 86 -8.39 -3.18 -9.02
C ASN A 86 -6.92 -3.51 -8.73
N PHE A 87 -6.43 -3.14 -7.56
CA PHE A 87 -5.08 -3.45 -7.10
C PHE A 87 -5.11 -4.69 -6.21
N ASP A 88 -4.37 -5.73 -6.61
CA ASP A 88 -4.17 -6.94 -5.83
C ASP A 88 -2.73 -7.00 -5.32
N PRO A 89 -2.48 -6.84 -4.00
CA PRO A 89 -1.12 -6.84 -3.47
C PRO A 89 -0.39 -8.18 -3.65
N ARG A 90 -1.12 -9.28 -3.94
CA ARG A 90 -0.53 -10.61 -4.15
C ARG A 90 0.15 -10.75 -5.51
N THR A 91 -0.13 -9.84 -6.44
CA THR A 91 0.48 -9.85 -7.78
C THR A 91 1.77 -9.05 -7.82
N LEU A 92 2.17 -8.40 -6.72
CA LEU A 92 3.46 -7.74 -6.62
C LEU A 92 4.59 -8.76 -6.69
N ASP A 93 5.51 -8.58 -7.63
CA ASP A 93 6.72 -9.39 -7.73
C ASP A 93 7.78 -8.86 -6.74
N PRO A 94 8.15 -9.62 -5.70
CA PRO A 94 9.20 -9.20 -4.77
C PRO A 94 10.59 -9.16 -5.41
N ASN A 95 10.77 -9.78 -6.58
CA ASN A 95 12.02 -9.83 -7.33
C ASN A 95 12.02 -8.88 -8.53
N ALA A 96 11.03 -7.98 -8.63
CA ALA A 96 10.99 -6.98 -9.67
C ALA A 96 12.29 -6.15 -9.67
N PRO A 97 12.78 -5.71 -10.86
CA PRO A 97 13.94 -4.84 -10.94
C PRO A 97 13.75 -3.59 -10.06
N LEU A 98 14.83 -3.15 -9.42
CA LEU A 98 14.82 -1.96 -8.54
C LEU A 98 14.37 -0.69 -9.28
N HIS A 99 14.76 -0.56 -10.55
CA HIS A 99 14.43 0.54 -11.43
C HIS A 99 14.57 0.11 -12.90
N ASP A 100 13.88 0.82 -13.78
CA ASP A 100 13.82 0.58 -15.22
C ASP A 100 14.02 1.91 -15.98
N PRO A 101 14.93 2.00 -16.97
CA PRO A 101 15.91 0.99 -17.38
C PRO A 101 16.94 0.70 -16.28
N ALA A 102 17.61 -0.47 -16.37
CA ALA A 102 18.72 -0.83 -15.50
C ALA A 102 19.94 0.08 -15.75
N ALA A 103 19.87 1.30 -15.21
CA ALA A 103 20.87 2.35 -15.33
C ALA A 103 21.63 2.54 -14.00
N SER A 104 22.71 3.31 -14.01
CA SER A 104 23.32 3.75 -12.76
C SER A 104 22.38 4.74 -12.06
N LEU A 105 22.06 4.50 -10.79
CA LEU A 105 21.34 5.45 -9.95
C LEU A 105 22.21 6.63 -9.49
N ILE A 106 23.52 6.54 -9.72
CA ILE A 106 24.50 7.55 -9.35
C ILE A 106 25.25 8.07 -10.57
N SER A 107 25.62 9.34 -10.51
CA SER A 107 26.37 10.02 -11.56
C SER A 107 27.73 10.48 -11.02
N PRO A 108 28.85 10.32 -11.77
CA PRO A 108 30.14 10.85 -11.36
C PRO A 108 30.18 12.40 -11.31
N PRO A 109 29.61 13.14 -12.29
CA PRO A 109 29.39 14.57 -12.13
C PRO A 109 28.41 14.89 -11.01
N THR A 110 28.60 16.06 -10.38
CA THR A 110 27.64 16.61 -9.44
C THR A 110 26.28 16.80 -10.12
N GLU A 111 25.22 16.31 -9.49
CA GLU A 111 23.86 16.38 -10.04
C GLU A 111 22.81 16.68 -8.97
N VAL A 112 21.60 17.02 -9.43
CA VAL A 112 20.39 17.12 -8.62
C VAL A 112 19.40 16.06 -9.10
N ALA A 113 19.16 15.05 -8.27
CA ALA A 113 18.09 14.09 -8.47
C ALA A 113 16.79 14.60 -7.84
N VAL A 114 15.66 14.44 -8.52
CA VAL A 114 14.35 14.85 -8.01
C VAL A 114 13.44 13.63 -7.94
N THR A 115 12.99 13.26 -6.75
CA THR A 115 12.02 12.17 -6.62
C THR A 115 10.62 12.67 -6.95
N VAL A 116 9.84 11.90 -7.69
CA VAL A 116 8.45 12.23 -8.04
C VAL A 116 7.55 11.04 -7.70
N GLY A 117 6.42 11.29 -7.05
CA GLY A 117 5.42 10.26 -6.80
C GLY A 117 4.58 10.54 -5.55
N PHE A 118 3.51 9.76 -5.38
CA PHE A 118 2.58 9.93 -4.26
C PHE A 118 3.28 9.90 -2.88
N PRO A 119 2.74 10.60 -1.87
CA PRO A 119 3.22 10.44 -0.49
C PRO A 119 3.03 8.99 0.00
N ALA A 120 3.86 8.57 0.95
CA ALA A 120 3.77 7.25 1.61
C ALA A 120 3.94 6.01 0.70
N VAL A 121 4.57 6.15 -0.48
CA VAL A 121 4.92 5.02 -1.38
C VAL A 121 6.37 4.54 -1.26
N GLY A 122 7.12 5.03 -0.27
CA GLY A 122 8.49 4.57 0.01
C GLY A 122 9.63 5.39 -0.60
N LYS A 123 9.36 6.54 -1.25
CA LYS A 123 10.41 7.40 -1.85
C LYS A 123 11.54 7.76 -0.88
N SER A 124 11.21 8.28 0.30
CA SER A 124 12.20 8.64 1.33
C SER A 124 13.00 7.43 1.82
N LYS A 125 12.37 6.25 1.89
CA LYS A 125 13.05 5.00 2.23
C LYS A 125 14.04 4.60 1.13
N PHE A 126 13.63 4.68 -0.13
CA PHE A 126 14.49 4.45 -1.29
C PHE A 126 15.70 5.40 -1.29
N VAL A 127 15.48 6.71 -1.11
CA VAL A 127 16.55 7.72 -1.05
C VAL A 127 17.54 7.39 0.07
N LYS A 128 17.04 7.08 1.26
CA LYS A 128 17.87 6.75 2.43
C LYS A 128 18.69 5.48 2.24
N ASP A 129 18.14 4.48 1.55
CA ASP A 129 18.79 3.18 1.39
C ASP A 129 19.78 3.16 0.20
N TYR A 130 19.51 3.92 -0.87
CA TYR A 130 20.28 3.82 -2.13
C TYR A 130 21.12 5.05 -2.48
N LEU A 131 20.69 6.28 -2.14
CA LEU A 131 21.38 7.51 -2.56
C LEU A 131 22.22 8.13 -1.43
N VAL A 132 21.66 8.21 -0.22
CA VAL A 132 22.38 8.78 0.94
C VAL A 132 23.69 8.04 1.24
N PRO A 133 23.76 6.69 1.24
CA PRO A 133 25.02 5.96 1.45
C PRO A 133 26.06 6.18 0.34
N LYS A 134 25.64 6.72 -0.81
CA LYS A 134 26.51 7.09 -1.94
C LYS A 134 26.95 8.54 -1.90
N GLY A 135 26.62 9.27 -0.84
CA GLY A 135 27.07 10.65 -0.62
C GLY A 135 26.08 11.73 -1.05
N TYR A 136 24.87 11.36 -1.47
CA TYR A 136 23.84 12.35 -1.83
C TYR A 136 23.35 13.08 -0.59
N VAL A 137 23.26 14.40 -0.67
CA VAL A 137 22.62 15.23 0.34
C VAL A 137 21.12 15.21 0.09
N CYS A 138 20.34 14.74 1.06
CA CYS A 138 18.88 14.72 0.97
C CYS A 138 18.32 16.09 1.40
N VAL A 139 17.61 16.74 0.49
CA VAL A 139 16.88 17.99 0.72
C VAL A 139 15.39 17.65 0.70
N ASN A 140 14.74 17.82 1.86
CA ASN A 140 13.32 17.53 2.02
C ASN A 140 12.63 18.72 2.71
N ARG A 141 11.55 19.22 2.10
CA ARG A 141 10.82 20.40 2.57
C ARG A 141 10.10 20.17 3.89
N ASP A 142 9.64 18.95 4.15
CA ASP A 142 8.97 18.61 5.41
C ASP A 142 9.94 18.73 6.59
N THR A 143 11.23 18.42 6.38
CA THR A 143 12.28 18.59 7.39
C THR A 143 12.85 20.01 7.46
N LEU A 144 12.99 20.71 6.34
CA LEU A 144 13.61 22.04 6.28
C LEU A 144 12.60 23.19 6.48
N GLY A 145 11.31 22.90 6.37
CA GLY A 145 10.17 23.81 6.56
C GLY A 145 9.87 24.67 5.34
N THR A 146 10.80 25.53 4.93
CA THR A 146 10.56 26.50 3.84
C THR A 146 11.26 26.15 2.54
N TRP A 147 10.68 26.57 1.42
CA TRP A 147 11.27 26.40 0.10
C TRP A 147 12.65 27.07 0.00
N GLN A 148 12.79 28.29 0.53
CA GLN A 148 14.04 29.03 0.51
C GLN A 148 15.18 28.28 1.23
N LYS A 149 14.87 27.59 2.33
CA LYS A 149 15.86 26.75 3.03
C LYS A 149 16.25 25.52 2.20
N CYS A 150 15.31 24.94 1.45
CA CYS A 150 15.60 23.84 0.54
C CYS A 150 16.55 24.28 -0.58
N VAL A 151 16.26 25.43 -1.21
CA VAL A 151 17.12 26.01 -2.26
C VAL A 151 18.51 26.32 -1.70
N ALA A 152 18.60 27.02 -0.56
CA ALA A 152 19.88 27.35 0.05
C ALA A 152 20.72 26.11 0.41
N SER A 153 20.10 25.07 0.96
CA SER A 153 20.76 23.81 1.29
C SER A 153 21.23 23.05 0.05
N CYS A 154 20.41 23.04 -1.02
CA CYS A 154 20.76 22.46 -2.30
C CYS A 154 21.98 23.17 -2.91
N GLU A 155 21.93 24.50 -3.03
CA GLU A 155 23.05 25.29 -3.55
C GLU A 155 24.34 25.12 -2.75
N GLU A 156 24.25 25.07 -1.42
CA GLU A 156 25.40 24.86 -0.56
C GLU A 156 26.05 23.48 -0.78
N ALA A 157 25.23 22.43 -0.89
CA ALA A 157 25.73 21.09 -1.18
C ALA A 157 26.41 21.02 -2.55
N LEU A 158 25.81 21.64 -3.57
CA LEU A 158 26.37 21.71 -4.92
C LEU A 158 27.69 22.51 -4.95
N ARG A 159 27.78 23.65 -4.26
CA ARG A 159 29.03 24.43 -4.11
C ARG A 159 30.15 23.62 -3.46
N ASN A 160 29.79 22.70 -2.55
CA ASN A 160 30.72 21.78 -1.90
C ASN A 160 31.01 20.51 -2.72
N GLY A 161 30.58 20.46 -4.00
CA GLY A 161 30.83 19.34 -4.90
C GLY A 161 30.04 18.07 -4.57
N LYS A 162 28.94 18.18 -3.82
CA LYS A 162 28.08 17.05 -3.46
C LYS A 162 26.84 16.99 -4.33
N SER A 163 26.49 15.79 -4.79
CA SER A 163 25.20 15.56 -5.45
C SER A 163 24.05 15.67 -4.43
N VAL A 164 22.89 16.12 -4.91
CA VAL A 164 21.71 16.40 -4.08
C VAL A 164 20.54 15.55 -4.56
N VAL A 165 19.70 15.13 -3.63
CA VAL A 165 18.39 14.54 -3.93
C VAL A 165 17.28 15.34 -3.25
N VAL A 166 16.30 15.80 -4.05
CA VAL A 166 15.11 16.50 -3.58
C VAL A 166 14.00 15.48 -3.33
N ASP A 167 13.82 15.09 -2.06
CA ASP A 167 12.84 14.10 -1.62
C ASP A 167 11.55 14.77 -1.17
N ASN A 168 10.72 15.14 -2.15
CA ASN A 168 9.38 15.69 -1.96
C ASN A 168 8.39 14.95 -2.90
N THR A 169 7.10 15.29 -2.81
CA THR A 169 6.07 14.73 -3.73
C THR A 169 6.25 15.19 -5.18
N ASN A 170 6.59 16.47 -5.38
CA ASN A 170 6.88 17.11 -6.68
C ASN A 170 5.83 16.80 -7.79
N PRO A 171 4.52 17.06 -7.55
CA PRO A 171 3.44 16.58 -8.42
C PRO A 171 3.34 17.34 -9.77
N ASP A 172 3.58 18.65 -9.78
CA ASP A 172 3.45 19.52 -10.96
C ASP A 172 4.81 20.00 -11.49
N LEU A 173 4.80 20.58 -12.70
CA LEU A 173 6.02 21.05 -13.37
C LEU A 173 6.66 22.24 -12.64
N GLU A 174 5.84 23.12 -12.07
CA GLU A 174 6.31 24.31 -11.35
C GLU A 174 7.10 23.90 -10.10
N SER A 175 6.65 22.89 -9.38
CA SER A 175 7.34 22.31 -8.22
C SER A 175 8.65 21.59 -8.56
N ARG A 176 8.89 21.30 -9.85
CA ARG A 176 10.09 20.61 -10.36
C ARG A 176 11.08 21.54 -11.06
N SER A 177 10.70 22.80 -11.29
CA SER A 177 11.49 23.81 -12.00
C SER A 177 12.27 24.69 -11.02
#